data_AF-A0A7C5LD18-F1
#
_entry.id   AF-A0A7C5LD18-F1
#
_cell.length_a   1.000
_cell.length_b   1.000
_cell.length_c   1.000
_cell.angle_alpha   90.00
_cell.angle_beta   90.00
_cell.angle_gamma   90.00
#
_symmetry.space_group_name_H-M   'P 1'
#
loop_
_entity.id
_entity.type
_entity.pdbx_description
1 polymer ?
#
loop_
_entity_poly.entity_id
_entity_poly.type
_entity_poly.pdbx_seq_one_letter_code
_entity_poly.pdbx_strand_id
1 'polypeptide(L)'
;MVGSALSWVEDTVSFRGVIRRSGNSLIATIPPELSQRFLIREGQEYVIMGMSRMTPDFEGALQIYLGFFVVLEKAPKLEMAVEGVDFSVLEKVLKSFGAVEVVQTSSDNGLVKCYALFTAVEKNRVRVQKTVEEVTKILPVVKKEIEARGGVVKSMDVSEVMCENRQVDPAVLAKSQSRLEKNIAWKWEV
;
A
#
# COMPACT_ATOMS: atom_id res chain seq x y z
N MET A 1 -24.01 18.25 -24.58
CA MET A 1 -23.20 17.69 -23.48
C MET A 1 -21.84 17.37 -24.04
N VAL A 2 -20.82 18.12 -23.64
CA VAL A 2 -19.43 17.91 -24.07
C VAL A 2 -18.92 16.68 -23.32
N GLY A 3 -18.82 15.55 -24.03
CA GLY A 3 -18.17 14.35 -23.48
C GLY A 3 -16.73 14.70 -23.14
N SER A 4 -16.35 14.50 -21.88
CA SER A 4 -14.97 14.62 -21.43
C SER A 4 -14.08 13.79 -22.36
N ALA A 5 -13.10 14.43 -23.00
CA ALA A 5 -12.08 13.74 -23.76
C ALA A 5 -11.45 12.65 -22.88
N LEU A 6 -11.57 11.38 -23.30
CA LEU A 6 -10.76 10.27 -22.81
C LEU A 6 -9.33 10.52 -23.29
N SER A 7 -8.64 11.48 -22.67
CA SER A 7 -7.22 11.70 -22.89
C SER A 7 -6.48 10.55 -22.21
N TRP A 8 -5.90 9.65 -23.00
CA TRP A 8 -4.89 8.74 -22.50
C TRP A 8 -3.82 9.58 -21.80
N VAL A 9 -3.58 9.30 -20.52
CA VAL A 9 -2.43 9.86 -19.82
C VAL A 9 -1.28 8.91 -20.12
N GLU A 10 -0.41 9.32 -21.04
CA GLU A 10 0.80 8.57 -21.34
C GLU A 10 1.72 8.55 -20.12
N ASP A 11 2.36 7.40 -19.89
CA ASP A 11 3.42 7.34 -18.92
C ASP A 11 4.64 8.14 -19.41
N THR A 12 5.49 8.61 -18.51
CA THR A 12 6.68 9.41 -18.82
C THR A 12 7.73 8.66 -19.65
N VAL A 13 7.53 7.36 -19.90
CA VAL A 13 8.47 6.49 -20.59
C VAL A 13 7.82 5.88 -21.82
N SER A 14 8.34 6.21 -23.00
CA SER A 14 7.87 5.70 -24.29
C SER A 14 8.97 4.90 -25.00
N PHE A 15 8.63 3.77 -25.61
CA PHE A 15 9.56 2.94 -26.37
C PHE A 15 9.01 2.62 -27.74
N ARG A 16 9.90 2.56 -28.74
CA ARG A 16 9.56 2.04 -30.06
C ARG A 16 10.00 0.58 -30.14
N GLY A 17 9.10 -0.28 -30.59
CA GLY A 17 9.36 -1.70 -30.76
C GLY A 17 8.73 -2.22 -32.05
N VAL A 18 9.07 -3.46 -32.40
CA VAL A 18 8.47 -4.17 -33.52
C VAL A 18 7.79 -5.44 -33.02
N ILE A 19 6.63 -5.75 -33.58
CA ILE A 19 5.94 -7.01 -33.29
C ILE A 19 6.68 -8.13 -34.03
N ARG A 20 7.00 -9.20 -33.31
CA ARG A 20 7.63 -10.40 -33.87
C ARG A 20 6.70 -11.61 -33.77
N ARG A 21 6.97 -12.63 -34.58
CA ARG A 21 6.26 -13.91 -34.52
C ARG A 21 6.96 -14.86 -33.54
N SER A 22 6.17 -15.60 -32.77
CA SER A 22 6.64 -16.72 -31.97
C SER A 22 5.61 -17.85 -32.05
N GLY A 23 5.97 -18.93 -32.76
CA GLY A 23 5.03 -19.97 -33.14
C GLY A 23 3.83 -19.40 -33.92
N ASN A 24 2.62 -19.70 -33.43
CA ASN A 24 1.37 -19.23 -34.01
C ASN A 24 0.91 -17.86 -33.46
N SER A 25 1.69 -17.24 -32.59
CA SER A 25 1.33 -15.99 -31.91
C SER A 25 2.24 -14.83 -32.30
N LEU A 26 1.76 -13.61 -32.04
CA LEU A 26 2.54 -12.38 -32.11
C LEU A 26 3.05 -12.00 -30.72
N ILE A 27 4.24 -11.43 -30.64
CA ILE A 27 4.85 -10.96 -29.41
C ILE A 27 5.24 -9.49 -29.56
N ALA A 28 4.80 -8.68 -28.60
CA ALA A 28 5.38 -7.39 -28.28
C ALA A 28 6.23 -7.53 -27.00
N THR A 29 7.41 -6.92 -26.99
CA THR A 29 8.31 -6.96 -25.83
C THR A 29 7.98 -5.82 -24.88
N ILE A 30 7.79 -6.13 -23.59
CA ILE A 30 7.71 -5.13 -22.52
C ILE A 30 9.15 -4.67 -22.22
N PRO A 31 9.46 -3.36 -22.35
CA PRO A 31 10.77 -2.83 -22.03
C PRO A 31 11.14 -3.06 -20.55
N PRO A 32 12.43 -3.31 -20.22
CA PRO A 32 12.88 -3.56 -18.85
C PRO A 32 12.46 -2.47 -17.86
N GLU A 33 12.46 -1.21 -18.29
CA GLU A 33 12.10 -0.04 -17.47
C GLU A 33 10.63 -0.10 -17.02
N LEU A 34 9.72 -0.49 -17.93
CA LEU A 34 8.31 -0.69 -17.58
C LEU A 34 8.13 -1.94 -16.71
N SER A 35 8.84 -3.02 -17.04
CA SER A 35 8.81 -4.27 -16.25
C SER A 35 9.25 -4.02 -14.80
N GLN A 36 10.33 -3.27 -14.61
CA GLN A 36 10.86 -2.92 -13.28
C GLN A 36 9.94 -1.95 -12.55
N ARG A 37 9.46 -0.89 -13.24
CA ARG A 37 8.57 0.10 -12.64
C ARG A 37 7.30 -0.53 -12.11
N PHE A 38 6.63 -1.36 -12.91
CA PHE A 38 5.38 -2.02 -12.56
C PHE A 38 5.57 -3.34 -11.82
N LEU A 39 6.82 -3.72 -11.50
CA LEU A 39 7.16 -4.97 -10.82
C LEU A 39 6.52 -6.21 -11.48
N ILE A 40 6.50 -6.21 -12.82
CA ILE A 40 5.98 -7.32 -13.63
C ILE A 40 6.91 -8.52 -13.47
N ARG A 41 6.32 -9.70 -13.23
CA ARG A 41 7.04 -10.97 -13.07
C ARG A 41 6.47 -12.04 -13.99
N GLU A 42 7.27 -13.08 -14.22
CA GLU A 42 6.82 -14.26 -14.95
C GLU A 42 5.63 -14.92 -14.24
N GLY A 43 4.70 -15.47 -15.02
CA GLY A 43 3.47 -16.08 -14.51
C GLY A 43 2.40 -15.09 -14.04
N GLN A 44 2.63 -13.77 -14.12
CA GLN A 44 1.60 -12.76 -13.84
C GLN A 44 0.48 -12.81 -14.88
N GLU A 45 -0.75 -12.95 -14.42
CA GLU A 45 -1.94 -12.84 -15.27
C GLU A 45 -2.18 -11.39 -15.69
N TYR A 46 -2.69 -11.19 -16.90
CA TYR A 46 -3.05 -9.89 -17.46
C TYR A 46 -4.14 -10.04 -18.50
N VAL A 47 -4.81 -8.93 -18.83
CA VAL A 47 -5.79 -8.85 -19.92
C VAL A 47 -5.26 -7.91 -20.99
N ILE A 48 -5.35 -8.31 -22.27
CA ILE A 48 -5.11 -7.41 -23.40
C ILE A 48 -6.46 -6.95 -23.94
N MET A 49 -6.66 -5.64 -23.99
CA MET A 49 -7.84 -5.01 -24.58
C MET A 49 -7.48 -4.26 -25.85
N GLY A 50 -8.27 -4.45 -26.90
CA GLY A 50 -8.24 -3.61 -28.08
C GLY A 50 -8.96 -2.30 -27.82
N MET A 51 -8.33 -1.19 -28.17
CA MET A 51 -8.86 0.15 -27.97
C MET A 51 -8.80 0.90 -29.28
N SER A 52 -9.80 1.74 -29.53
CA SER A 52 -9.80 2.62 -30.71
C SER A 52 -10.38 3.97 -30.37
N ARG A 53 -9.89 5.01 -31.04
CA ARG A 53 -10.52 6.33 -31.08
C ARG A 53 -10.54 6.84 -32.52
N MET A 54 -11.46 7.76 -32.77
CA MET A 54 -11.75 8.26 -34.12
C MET A 54 -11.80 9.80 -34.09
N THR A 55 -10.68 10.47 -33.80
CA THR A 55 -10.59 11.94 -33.93
C THR A 55 -9.15 12.45 -33.75
N PRO A 56 -8.52 13.13 -34.73
CA PRO A 56 -8.97 13.41 -36.11
C PRO A 56 -8.87 12.19 -37.06
N ASP A 57 -8.02 11.22 -36.75
CA ASP A 57 -7.82 9.99 -37.52
C ASP A 57 -8.23 8.75 -36.72
N PHE A 58 -8.30 7.58 -37.39
CA PHE A 58 -8.44 6.31 -36.70
C PHE A 58 -7.12 5.97 -36.00
N GLU A 59 -7.19 5.80 -34.69
CA GLU A 59 -6.06 5.35 -33.87
C GLU A 59 -6.45 4.07 -33.14
N GLY A 60 -5.64 3.03 -33.32
CA GLY A 60 -5.76 1.76 -32.60
C GLY A 60 -4.67 1.64 -31.54
N ALA A 61 -5.02 1.07 -30.39
CA ALA A 61 -4.08 0.77 -29.32
C ALA A 61 -4.40 -0.58 -28.67
N LEU A 62 -3.39 -1.21 -28.09
CA LEU A 62 -3.55 -2.36 -27.21
C LEU A 62 -3.21 -1.92 -25.79
N GLN A 63 -4.16 -2.08 -24.86
CA GLN A 63 -3.90 -1.89 -23.44
C GLN A 63 -3.65 -3.22 -22.77
N ILE A 64 -2.53 -3.32 -22.06
CA ILE A 64 -2.29 -4.39 -21.12
C ILE A 64 -2.82 -3.92 -19.76
N TYR A 65 -3.87 -4.56 -19.28
CA TYR A 65 -4.41 -4.34 -17.95
C TYR A 65 -3.88 -5.41 -17.01
N LEU A 66 -3.09 -4.96 -16.02
CA LEU A 66 -2.47 -5.82 -15.03
C LEU A 66 -3.41 -6.13 -13.85
N GLY A 67 -4.45 -5.32 -13.63
CA GLY A 67 -5.31 -5.42 -12.45
C GLY A 67 -5.03 -4.36 -11.39
N PHE A 68 -5.46 -4.61 -10.15
CA PHE A 68 -5.11 -3.81 -8.98
C PHE A 68 -3.76 -4.25 -8.41
N PHE A 69 -2.87 -3.29 -8.16
CA PHE A 69 -1.64 -3.58 -7.45
C PHE A 69 -1.91 -3.71 -5.95
N VAL A 70 -1.64 -4.90 -5.40
CA VAL A 70 -1.86 -5.22 -4.00
C VAL A 70 -0.53 -5.49 -3.32
N VAL A 71 -0.25 -4.72 -2.27
CA VAL A 71 0.89 -4.93 -1.38
C VAL A 71 0.40 -5.63 -0.13
N LEU A 72 1.04 -6.75 0.20
CA LEU A 72 0.82 -7.53 1.40
C LEU A 72 1.99 -7.30 2.35
N GLU A 73 1.71 -6.74 3.52
CA GLU A 73 2.73 -6.41 4.51
C GLU A 73 2.44 -7.11 5.83
N LYS A 74 3.43 -7.81 6.40
CA LYS A 74 3.43 -8.19 7.81
C LYS A 74 3.83 -6.99 8.64
N ALA A 75 2.92 -6.47 9.46
CA ALA A 75 3.16 -5.28 10.28
C ALA A 75 2.82 -5.53 11.76
N PRO A 76 3.54 -4.89 12.69
CA PRO A 76 3.13 -4.87 14.08
C PRO A 76 1.80 -4.15 14.27
N LYS A 77 0.93 -4.73 15.09
CA LYS A 77 -0.32 -4.18 15.56
C LYS A 77 -0.26 -4.01 17.07
N LEU A 78 -0.55 -2.81 17.56
CA LEU A 78 -0.76 -2.55 18.98
C LEU A 78 -2.26 -2.42 19.23
N GLU A 79 -2.83 -3.33 20.01
CA GLU A 79 -4.20 -3.21 20.52
C GLU A 79 -4.18 -2.64 21.93
N MET A 80 -5.11 -1.73 22.22
CA MET A 80 -5.22 -1.16 23.56
C MET A 80 -6.66 -0.86 23.97
N ALA A 81 -6.88 -0.90 25.28
CA ALA A 81 -8.08 -0.41 25.92
C ALA A 81 -7.69 0.62 26.98
N VAL A 82 -8.23 1.83 26.85
CA VAL A 82 -7.88 2.97 27.71
C VAL A 82 -9.14 3.65 28.19
N GLU A 83 -9.21 3.94 29.49
CA GLU A 83 -10.29 4.69 30.11
C GLU A 83 -9.88 6.14 30.36
N GLY A 84 -10.82 7.08 30.32
CA GLY A 84 -10.59 8.47 30.76
C GLY A 84 -9.94 9.41 29.74
N VAL A 85 -9.68 8.94 28.52
CA VAL A 85 -9.23 9.78 27.39
C VAL A 85 -9.97 9.45 26.11
N ASP A 86 -10.23 10.47 25.29
CA ASP A 86 -10.89 10.31 24.01
C ASP A 86 -9.96 9.71 22.95
N PHE A 87 -10.56 9.08 21.94
CA PHE A 87 -9.84 8.48 20.81
C PHE A 87 -8.90 9.46 20.10
N SER A 88 -9.30 10.72 19.94
CA SER A 88 -8.48 11.74 19.26
C SER A 88 -7.14 12.00 19.96
N VAL A 89 -7.10 11.82 21.28
CA VAL A 89 -5.89 11.93 22.09
C VAL A 89 -5.00 10.70 21.86
N LEU A 90 -5.60 9.51 21.91
CA LEU A 90 -4.90 8.25 21.64
C LEU A 90 -4.29 8.22 20.24
N GLU A 91 -5.04 8.65 19.23
CA GLU A 91 -4.57 8.75 17.86
C GLU A 91 -3.33 9.64 17.74
N LYS A 92 -3.36 10.84 18.35
CA LYS A 92 -2.21 11.77 18.35
C LYS A 92 -0.99 11.15 19.04
N VAL A 93 -1.17 10.52 20.19
CA VAL A 93 -0.09 9.84 20.93
C VAL A 93 0.51 8.74 20.05
N LEU A 94 -0.31 7.81 19.56
CA LEU A 94 0.17 6.66 18.78
C LEU A 94 0.84 7.06 17.47
N LYS A 95 0.30 8.06 16.76
CA LYS A 95 0.95 8.62 15.56
C LYS A 95 2.29 9.27 15.86
N SER A 96 2.46 9.89 17.04
CA SER A 96 3.75 10.46 17.46
C SER A 96 4.84 9.40 17.65
N PHE A 97 4.46 8.15 17.95
CA PHE A 97 5.36 7.00 18.04
C PHE A 97 5.54 6.25 16.70
N GLY A 98 4.98 6.78 15.62
CA GLY A 98 5.16 6.26 14.27
C GLY A 98 4.10 5.27 13.80
N ALA A 99 2.95 5.17 14.47
CA ALA A 99 1.80 4.48 13.90
C ALA A 99 1.36 5.18 12.61
N VAL A 100 1.10 4.41 11.55
CA VAL A 100 0.61 4.94 10.28
C VAL A 100 -0.91 5.07 10.32
N GLU A 101 -1.57 4.05 10.88
CA GLU A 101 -3.01 4.00 11.03
C GLU A 101 -3.36 3.75 12.48
N VAL A 102 -4.41 4.42 12.97
CA VAL A 102 -4.98 4.18 14.28
C VAL A 102 -6.50 4.14 14.11
N VAL A 103 -7.14 3.10 14.59
CA VAL A 103 -8.56 2.85 14.37
C VAL A 103 -9.24 2.55 15.70
N GLN A 104 -10.34 3.25 15.95
CA GLN A 104 -11.22 2.99 17.07
C GLN A 104 -12.07 1.74 16.78
N THR A 105 -12.01 0.74 17.65
CA THR A 105 -12.81 -0.48 17.52
C THR A 105 -14.10 -0.40 18.32
N SER A 106 -14.08 0.23 19.49
CA SER A 106 -15.29 0.51 20.28
C SER A 106 -15.10 1.69 21.22
N SER A 107 -16.20 2.31 21.62
CA SER A 107 -16.27 3.26 22.74
C SER A 107 -17.47 2.88 23.60
N ASP A 108 -17.25 2.53 24.86
CA ASP A 108 -18.36 2.29 25.78
C ASP A 108 -17.95 2.66 27.21
N ASN A 109 -18.86 3.31 27.95
CA ASN A 109 -18.69 3.68 29.36
C ASN A 109 -17.33 4.34 29.69
N GLY A 110 -16.85 5.24 28.82
CA GLY A 110 -15.56 5.91 29.00
C GLY A 110 -14.32 5.07 28.69
N LEU A 111 -14.50 3.81 28.28
CA LEU A 111 -13.46 2.92 27.77
C LEU A 111 -13.39 3.00 26.25
N VAL A 112 -12.26 3.47 25.73
CA VAL A 112 -11.93 3.49 24.31
C VAL A 112 -11.06 2.27 24.00
N LYS A 113 -11.51 1.43 23.06
CA LYS A 113 -10.68 0.39 22.46
C LYS A 113 -10.23 0.83 21.08
N CYS A 114 -8.95 0.66 20.78
CA CYS A 114 -8.39 0.97 19.48
C CYS A 114 -7.23 0.04 19.15
N TYR A 115 -6.84 0.05 17.88
CA TYR A 115 -5.57 -0.52 17.45
C TYR A 115 -4.76 0.49 16.64
N ALA A 116 -3.44 0.31 16.65
CA ALA A 116 -2.51 1.04 15.81
C ALA A 116 -1.71 0.07 14.94
N LEU A 117 -1.53 0.41 13.67
CA LEU A 117 -0.70 -0.33 12.72
C LEU A 117 0.59 0.44 12.43
N PHE A 118 1.70 -0.29 12.45
CA PHE A 118 3.04 0.24 12.18
C PHE A 118 3.55 -0.26 10.83
N THR A 119 2.83 0.07 9.76
CA THR A 119 3.21 -0.30 8.39
C THR A 119 4.38 0.54 7.86
N ALA A 120 5.17 -0.06 6.99
CA ALA A 120 6.28 0.54 6.29
C ALA A 120 5.84 1.16 4.95
N VAL A 121 4.83 0.56 4.30
CA VAL A 121 4.40 0.97 2.95
C VAL A 121 3.22 1.93 3.03
N GLU A 122 3.47 3.17 2.62
CA GLU A 122 2.45 4.19 2.40
C GLU A 122 2.27 4.47 0.90
N LYS A 123 1.21 5.19 0.56
CA LYS A 123 0.84 5.54 -0.82
C LYS A 123 2.02 6.02 -1.70
N ASN A 124 2.87 6.88 -1.15
CA ASN A 124 3.95 7.55 -1.89
C ASN A 124 5.36 7.30 -1.33
N ARG A 125 5.51 6.44 -0.31
CA ARG A 125 6.83 6.22 0.33
C ARG A 125 6.92 4.87 1.05
N VAL A 126 8.15 4.42 1.22
CA VAL A 126 8.51 3.28 2.08
C VAL A 126 9.32 3.81 3.27
N ARG A 127 8.86 3.51 4.49
CA ARG A 127 9.59 3.77 5.73
C ARG A 127 10.42 2.56 6.15
N VAL A 128 11.28 2.76 7.15
CA VAL A 128 11.89 1.63 7.86
C VAL A 128 10.78 0.88 8.58
N GLN A 129 10.71 -0.42 8.32
CA GLN A 129 9.75 -1.30 8.97
C GLN A 129 10.06 -1.40 10.45
N LYS A 130 9.02 -1.28 11.29
CA LYS A 130 9.13 -1.58 12.72
C LYS A 130 8.91 -3.06 12.97
N THR A 131 9.65 -3.63 13.91
CA THR A 131 9.38 -5.00 14.37
C THR A 131 8.47 -5.01 15.60
N VAL A 132 7.91 -6.18 15.93
CA VAL A 132 7.13 -6.39 17.15
C VAL A 132 7.95 -6.03 18.39
N GLU A 133 9.23 -6.39 18.42
CA GLU A 133 10.13 -6.07 19.54
C GLU A 133 10.34 -4.56 19.70
N GLU A 134 10.46 -3.82 18.60
CA GLU A 134 10.60 -2.37 18.64
C GLU A 134 9.32 -1.67 19.12
N VAL A 135 8.14 -2.15 18.68
CA VAL A 135 6.86 -1.65 19.18
C VAL A 135 6.66 -2.03 20.65
N THR A 136 7.12 -3.21 21.07
CA THR A 136 7.05 -3.62 22.47
C THR A 136 7.93 -2.74 23.38
N LYS A 137 9.11 -2.31 22.89
CA LYS A 137 10.01 -1.42 23.63
C LYS A 137 9.42 -0.03 23.89
N ILE A 138 8.49 0.45 23.06
CA ILE A 138 7.88 1.78 23.24
C ILE A 138 6.65 1.76 24.17
N LEU A 139 6.08 0.59 24.50
CA LEU A 139 4.86 0.49 25.31
C LEU A 139 4.95 1.21 26.66
N PRO A 140 6.07 1.12 27.42
CA PRO A 140 6.18 1.83 28.70
C PRO A 140 6.09 3.35 28.55
N VAL A 141 6.66 3.88 27.46
CA VAL A 141 6.64 5.32 27.16
C VAL A 141 5.25 5.75 26.69
N VAL A 142 4.62 4.97 25.82
CA VAL A 142 3.24 5.19 25.36
C VAL A 142 2.28 5.22 26.55
N LYS A 143 2.38 4.23 27.45
CA LYS A 143 1.56 4.14 28.66
C LYS A 143 1.71 5.39 29.53
N LYS A 144 2.96 5.80 29.81
CA LYS A 144 3.24 7.02 30.59
C LYS A 144 2.64 8.27 29.95
N GLU A 145 2.70 8.39 28.63
CA GLU A 145 2.18 9.54 27.88
C GLU A 145 0.65 9.62 27.92
N ILE A 146 -0.03 8.47 27.92
CA ILE A 146 -1.47 8.35 28.10
C ILE A 146 -1.88 8.70 29.54
N GLU A 147 -1.16 8.17 30.53
CA GLU A 147 -1.40 8.44 31.95
C GLU A 147 -1.19 9.91 32.30
N ALA A 148 -0.18 10.57 31.71
CA ALA A 148 0.04 12.00 31.86
C ALA A 148 -1.11 12.88 31.34
N ARG A 149 -2.01 12.32 30.53
CA ARG A 149 -3.21 12.99 29.98
C ARG A 149 -4.50 12.59 30.72
N GLY A 150 -4.37 11.89 31.84
CA GLY A 150 -5.51 11.42 32.65
C GLY A 150 -6.08 10.07 32.21
N GLY A 151 -5.44 9.37 31.28
CA GLY A 151 -5.90 8.06 30.83
C GLY A 151 -5.44 6.91 31.73
N VAL A 152 -6.24 5.86 31.85
CA VAL A 152 -5.88 4.62 32.54
C VAL A 152 -5.84 3.48 31.53
N VAL A 153 -4.65 2.97 31.26
CA VAL A 153 -4.44 1.85 30.33
C VAL A 153 -4.87 0.55 31.00
N LYS A 154 -5.92 -0.10 30.47
CA LYS A 154 -6.44 -1.39 30.96
C LYS A 154 -5.75 -2.58 30.32
N SER A 155 -5.45 -2.48 29.03
CA SER A 155 -4.71 -3.50 28.29
C SER A 155 -3.87 -2.89 27.17
N MET A 156 -2.73 -3.52 26.88
CA MET A 156 -1.90 -3.28 25.71
C MET A 156 -1.36 -4.63 25.25
N ASP A 157 -1.59 -4.98 24.00
CA ASP A 157 -1.06 -6.21 23.38
C ASP A 157 -0.42 -5.87 22.03
N VAL A 158 0.71 -6.50 21.75
CA VAL A 158 1.41 -6.33 20.46
C VAL A 158 1.43 -7.66 19.74
N SER A 159 0.89 -7.66 18.53
CA SER A 159 0.85 -8.81 17.65
C SER A 159 1.37 -8.45 16.25
N GLU A 160 1.51 -9.46 15.39
CA GLU A 160 1.78 -9.27 13.97
C GLU A 160 0.51 -9.54 13.17
N VAL A 161 0.23 -8.71 12.18
CA VAL A 161 -0.92 -8.86 11.29
C VAL A 161 -0.51 -8.68 9.84
N MET A 162 -1.19 -9.40 8.94
CA MET A 162 -1.10 -9.16 7.50
C MET A 162 -2.00 -7.98 7.12
N CYS A 163 -1.41 -6.92 6.58
CA CYS A 163 -2.11 -5.76 6.05
C CYS A 163 -2.09 -5.80 4.52
N GLU A 164 -3.20 -5.41 3.90
CA GLU A 164 -3.28 -5.19 2.46
C GLU A 164 -3.31 -3.69 2.15
N ASN A 165 -2.50 -3.24 1.19
CA ASN A 165 -2.54 -1.88 0.69
C ASN A 165 -2.67 -1.88 -0.84
N ARG A 166 -3.75 -1.25 -1.32
CA ARG A 166 -4.10 -1.16 -2.75
C ARG A 166 -3.84 0.22 -3.35
N GLN A 167 -3.33 1.15 -2.56
CA GLN A 167 -3.10 2.55 -2.95
C GLN A 167 -1.61 2.86 -3.10
N VAL A 168 -0.81 1.91 -3.57
CA VAL A 168 0.65 2.05 -3.69
C VAL A 168 1.02 2.07 -5.16
N ASP A 169 1.81 3.06 -5.56
CA ASP A 169 2.47 3.02 -6.88
C ASP A 169 3.61 1.98 -6.82
N PRO A 170 3.60 0.94 -7.69
CA PRO A 170 4.67 -0.07 -7.75
C PRO A 170 6.07 0.53 -7.85
N ALA A 171 6.21 1.70 -8.47
CA ALA A 171 7.49 2.40 -8.62
C ALA A 171 8.14 2.77 -7.27
N VAL A 172 7.32 2.99 -6.23
CA VAL A 172 7.77 3.28 -4.86
C VAL A 172 8.46 2.06 -4.25
N LEU A 173 7.89 0.86 -4.48
CA LEU A 173 8.47 -0.39 -4.02
C LEU A 173 9.69 -0.80 -4.84
N ALA A 174 9.65 -0.61 -6.17
CA ALA A 174 10.77 -0.94 -7.06
C ALA A 174 12.07 -0.24 -6.66
N LYS A 175 11.99 1.02 -6.21
CA LYS A 175 13.16 1.79 -5.73
C LYS A 175 13.69 1.34 -4.36
N SER A 176 12.92 0.54 -3.62
CA SER A 176 13.19 0.19 -2.22
C SER A 176 13.41 -1.31 -2.01
N GLN A 177 13.55 -2.10 -3.08
CA GLN A 177 13.60 -3.58 -3.04
C GLN A 177 14.57 -4.15 -2.00
N SER A 178 15.78 -3.58 -1.85
CA SER A 178 16.78 -4.06 -0.90
C SER A 178 16.38 -3.92 0.58
N ARG A 179 15.31 -3.17 0.90
CA ARG A 179 14.80 -2.97 2.27
C ARG A 179 13.59 -3.86 2.59
N LEU A 180 13.09 -4.64 1.63
CA LEU A 180 11.73 -5.20 1.66
C LEU A 180 11.67 -6.74 1.73
N GLU A 181 12.81 -7.43 1.60
CA GLU A 181 12.90 -8.85 1.19
C GLU A 181 12.35 -9.91 2.16
N LYS A 182 11.72 -9.55 3.29
CA LYS A 182 11.22 -10.57 4.25
C LYS A 182 9.75 -10.46 4.63
N ASN A 183 9.18 -9.25 4.63
CA ASN A 183 7.88 -9.00 5.24
C ASN A 183 6.87 -8.35 4.30
N ILE A 184 7.28 -8.05 3.06
CA ILE A 184 6.44 -7.41 2.06
C ILE A 184 6.41 -8.28 0.80
N ALA A 185 5.21 -8.61 0.38
CA ALA A 185 4.93 -9.27 -0.89
C ALA A 185 3.99 -8.38 -1.72
N TRP A 186 3.95 -8.61 -3.03
CA TRP A 186 3.01 -7.93 -3.90
C TRP A 186 2.50 -8.86 -5.00
N LYS A 187 1.36 -8.48 -5.56
CA LYS A 187 0.75 -9.11 -6.72
C LYS A 187 -0.09 -8.08 -7.48
N TRP A 188 -0.35 -8.36 -8.74
CA TRP A 188 -1.46 -7.75 -9.43
C TRP A 188 -2.66 -8.70 -9.41
N GLU A 189 -3.84 -8.16 -9.05
CA GLU A 189 -5.12 -8.87 -9.04
C GLU A 189 -6.01 -8.34 -10.17
N VAL A 190 -6.20 -9.16 -11.21
CA VAL A 190 -7.09 -8.86 -12.35
C VAL A 190 -8.56 -8.97 -11.94
#